data_AF-A0A7R9M2H9-F1
#
_entry.id   AF-A0A7R9M2H9-F1
#
_cell.length_a   1.000
_cell.length_b   1.000
_cell.length_c   1.000
_cell.angle_alpha   90.00
_cell.angle_beta   90.00
_cell.angle_gamma   90.00
#
_symmetry.space_group_name_H-M   'P 1'
#
loop_
_entity.id
_entity.type
_entity.pdbx_description
1 polymer ?
#
loop_
_entity_poly.entity_id
_entity_poly.type
_entity_poly.pdbx_seq_one_letter_code
_entity_poly.pdbx_strand_id
1 'polypeptide(L)' 'MDPEAFLEMANQVTKLRMYPYFEVAHAVISCLYIREDLSAGCVAFSRKHPFSCWVSCMVSIFAGNILSSFLLAEPILG' A
#
# COMPACT_ATOMS: atom_id res chain seq x y z
N MET A 1 32.94 -1.44 4.63
CA MET A 1 32.15 -2.64 4.25
C MET A 1 32.82 -3.24 3.05
N ASP A 2 33.01 -4.56 3.07
CA ASP A 2 33.49 -5.31 1.91
C ASP A 2 32.49 -5.13 0.74
N PRO A 3 32.91 -4.67 -0.45
CA PRO A 3 32.04 -4.49 -1.61
C PRO A 3 31.26 -5.75 -1.98
N GLU A 4 31.84 -6.94 -1.80
CA GLU A 4 31.17 -8.21 -2.09
C GLU A 4 29.99 -8.46 -1.14
N ALA A 5 30.20 -8.24 0.16
CA ALA A 5 29.15 -8.37 1.17
C ALA A 5 27.99 -7.37 0.95
N PHE A 6 28.30 -6.15 0.47
CA PHE A 6 27.28 -5.18 0.11
C PHE A 6 26.44 -5.64 -1.10
N LEU A 7 27.10 -6.14 -2.14
CA LEU A 7 26.43 -6.66 -3.33
C LEU A 7 25.57 -7.88 -3.02
N GLU A 8 26.02 -8.76 -2.14
CA GLU A 8 25.24 -9.92 -1.69
C GLU A 8 23.97 -9.46 -0.95
N MET A 9 24.09 -8.52 -0.01
CA MET A 9 22.94 -7.96 0.71
C MET A 9 21.94 -7.27 -0.23
N ALA A 10 22.42 -6.47 -1.19
CA ALA A 10 21.56 -5.81 -2.16
C ALA A 10 20.80 -6.83 -3.03
N ASN A 11 21.47 -7.91 -3.45
CA ASN A 11 20.83 -9.00 -4.18
C ASN A 11 19.79 -9.74 -3.34
N GLN A 12 20.04 -9.94 -2.05
CA GLN A 12 19.06 -10.54 -1.15
C GLN A 12 17.82 -9.65 -1.01
N VAL A 13 17.99 -8.35 -0.77
CA VAL A 13 16.89 -7.39 -0.58
C VAL A 13 16.03 -7.27 -1.83
N THR A 14 16.64 -7.15 -3.01
CA THR A 14 15.91 -7.01 -4.29
C THR A 14 15.11 -8.27 -4.67
N LYS A 15 15.51 -9.44 -4.17
CA LYS A 15 14.82 -10.72 -4.41
C LYS A 15 13.86 -11.10 -3.28
N LEU A 16 13.69 -10.26 -2.26
CA LEU A 16 12.73 -10.53 -1.20
C LEU A 16 11.32 -10.63 -1.77
N ARG A 17 10.61 -11.67 -1.38
CA ARG A 17 9.19 -11.82 -1.70
C ARG A 17 8.40 -10.83 -0.84
N MET A 18 7.71 -9.89 -1.48
CA MET A 18 6.93 -8.86 -0.78
C MET A 18 5.67 -9.45 -0.12
N TYR A 19 5.02 -10.41 -0.78
CA TYR A 19 3.87 -11.12 -0.23
C TYR A 19 4.26 -12.16 0.84
N PRO A 20 3.53 -12.27 1.97
CA PRO A 20 2.43 -11.40 2.40
C PRO A 20 2.88 -10.25 3.32
N TYR A 21 4.07 -10.36 3.93
CA TYR A 21 4.42 -9.55 5.09
C TYR A 21 4.64 -8.07 4.76
N PHE A 22 5.40 -7.77 3.70
CA PHE A 22 5.64 -6.38 3.32
C PHE A 22 4.38 -5.74 2.72
N GLU A 23 3.58 -6.50 1.99
CA GLU A 23 2.29 -6.02 1.47
C GLU A 23 1.29 -5.72 2.60
N VAL A 24 1.21 -6.56 3.62
CA VAL A 24 0.38 -6.29 4.81
C VAL A 24 0.91 -5.08 5.58
N ALA A 25 2.23 -4.95 5.74
CA ALA A 25 2.81 -3.78 6.39
C ALA A 25 2.45 -2.48 5.64
N HIS A 26 2.58 -2.47 4.31
CA HIS A 26 2.13 -1.37 3.46
C HIS A 26 0.64 -1.09 3.65
N ALA A 27 -0.20 -2.12 3.57
CA ALA A 27 -1.65 -1.98 3.71
C ALA A 27 -2.08 -1.41 5.07
N VAL A 28 -1.44 -1.86 6.16
CA VAL A 28 -1.70 -1.36 7.52
C VAL A 28 -1.32 0.12 7.63
N ILE A 29 -0.14 0.50 7.14
CA ILE A 29 0.32 1.90 7.20
C ILE A 29 -0.61 2.80 6.36
N SER A 30 -0.98 2.40 5.15
CA SER A 30 -1.95 3.14 4.33
C SER A 30 -3.30 3.30 5.04
N CYS A 31 -3.82 2.24 5.66
CA CYS A 31 -5.08 2.32 6.43
C CYS A 31 -4.97 3.22 7.66
N LEU A 32 -3.84 3.21 8.36
CA LEU A 32 -3.60 4.08 9.52
C LEU A 32 -3.56 5.55 9.10
N TYR A 33 -2.96 5.87 7.96
CA TYR A 33 -2.98 7.22 7.40
C TYR A 33 -4.41 7.70 7.12
N ILE A 34 -5.23 6.88 6.43
CA ILE A 34 -6.65 7.21 6.18
C ILE A 34 -7.43 7.39 7.50
N ARG A 35 -7.13 6.56 8.51
CA ARG A 35 -7.74 6.69 9.84
C ARG A 35 -7.35 8.02 10.51
N GLU A 36 -6.10 8.45 10.37
CA GLU A 36 -5.61 9.72 10.91
C GLU A 36 -6.29 10.91 10.22
N ASP A 37 -6.42 10.89 8.89
CA ASP A 37 -7.14 11.91 8.12
C ASP A 37 -8.63 12.02 8.51
N LEU A 38 -9.28 10.90 8.81
CA LEU A 38 -10.65 10.87 9.33
C LEU A 38 -10.77 11.34 10.79
N SER A 39 -9.65 11.43 11.50
CA SER A 39 -9.53 11.96 12.86
C SER A 39 -10.58 11.35 13.83
N ALA A 40 -11.18 12.16 14.69
CA ALA A 40 -12.19 11.73 15.67
C ALA A 40 -13.42 11.06 15.05
N GLY A 41 -13.69 11.29 13.76
CA GLY A 41 -14.82 10.71 13.03
C GLY A 41 -14.60 9.29 12.50
N CYS A 42 -13.37 8.75 12.55
CA CYS A 42 -12.99 7.52 11.86
C CYS A 42 -13.87 6.31 12.21
N VAL A 43 -14.20 6.10 13.49
CA VAL A 43 -15.01 4.96 13.95
C VAL A 43 -16.48 5.11 13.54
N ALA A 44 -17.04 6.32 13.66
CA ALA A 44 -18.41 6.57 13.25
C ALA A 44 -18.59 6.43 11.73
N PHE A 45 -17.64 7.00 10.96
CA PHE A 45 -17.64 6.94 9.50
C PHE A 45 -17.52 5.49 8.99
N SER A 46 -16.52 4.74 9.45
CA SER A 46 -16.28 3.36 9.01
C SER A 46 -17.46 2.42 9.28
N ARG A 47 -18.19 2.62 10.40
CA ARG A 47 -19.38 1.81 10.74
C ARG A 47 -20.63 2.22 9.95
N LYS A 48 -20.81 3.51 9.68
CA LYS A 48 -21.98 4.02 8.93
C LYS A 48 -21.80 3.86 7.41
N HIS A 49 -20.57 3.92 6.92
CA HIS A 49 -20.20 3.89 5.51
C HIS A 49 -19.06 2.89 5.23
N PRO A 50 -19.26 1.58 5.52
CA PRO A 50 -18.19 0.59 5.43
C PRO A 50 -17.64 0.44 4.01
N PHE A 51 -18.48 0.50 2.98
CA PHE A 51 -18.02 0.43 1.59
C PHE A 51 -17.21 1.66 1.17
N SER A 52 -17.62 2.86 1.59
CA SER A 52 -16.85 4.07 1.31
C SER A 52 -15.48 4.00 1.98
N CYS A 53 -15.44 3.59 3.25
CA CYS A 53 -14.18 3.42 3.98
C CYS A 53 -13.28 2.36 3.32
N TRP A 54 -13.85 1.23 2.90
CA TRP A 54 -13.11 0.18 2.21
C TRP A 54 -12.53 0.65 0.87
N VAL A 55 -13.33 1.32 0.03
CA VAL A 55 -12.85 1.86 -1.26
C VAL A 55 -11.74 2.87 -1.03
N SER A 56 -11.87 3.79 -0.07
CA SER A 56 -10.81 4.74 0.27
C SER A 56 -9.49 4.04 0.65
N CYS A 57 -9.57 2.98 1.46
CA CYS A 57 -8.38 2.19 1.79
C CYS A 57 -7.80 1.46 0.58
N MET A 58 -8.63 0.79 -0.25
CA MET A 58 -8.15 0.06 -1.43
C MET A 58 -7.48 1.00 -2.45
N VAL A 59 -8.09 2.15 -2.72
CA VAL A 59 -7.51 3.17 -3.61
C VAL A 59 -6.17 3.65 -3.08
N SER A 60 -6.03 3.86 -1.76
CA SER A 60 -4.75 4.25 -1.15
C SER A 60 -3.69 3.15 -1.23
N ILE A 61 -4.06 1.90 -0.98
CA ILE A 61 -3.15 0.74 -1.02
C ILE A 61 -2.61 0.51 -2.43
N PHE A 62 -3.48 0.58 -3.44
CA PHE A 62 -3.14 0.33 -4.84
C PHE A 62 -2.91 1.60 -5.67
N ALA A 63 -2.74 2.76 -5.02
CA ALA A 63 -2.62 4.06 -5.68
C ALA A 63 -1.51 4.08 -6.75
N GLY A 64 -0.37 3.46 -6.45
CA GLY A 64 0.75 3.37 -7.38
C GLY A 64 0.38 2.63 -8.66
N ASN A 65 -0.27 1.46 -8.55
CA ASN A 65 -0.71 0.68 -9.69
C ASN A 65 -1.80 1.39 -10.49
N ILE A 66 -2.81 1.94 -9.81
CA ILE A 66 -3.89 2.72 -10.44
C ILE A 66 -3.30 3.89 -11.24
N LEU A 67 -2.36 4.62 -10.64
CA LEU A 67 -1.70 5.76 -11.28
C LEU A 67 -0.82 5.33 -12.45
N SER A 68 -0.03 4.26 -12.32
CA SER A 68 0.80 3.76 -13.42
C SER A 68 -0.05 3.27 -14.59
N SER A 69 -1.10 2.48 -14.33
CA SER A 69 -2.02 2.01 -15.37
C SER A 69 -2.73 3.18 -16.04
N PHE A 70 -3.15 4.20 -15.28
CA PHE A 70 -3.71 5.42 -15.86
C PHE A 70 -2.74 6.14 -16.80
N LEU A 71 -1.47 6.32 -16.38
CA LEU A 71 -0.44 6.97 -17.19
C LEU A 71 -0.05 6.16 -18.44
N LEU A 72 -0.13 4.83 -18.37
CA LEU A 72 0.15 3.92 -19.48
C LEU A 72 -1.09 3.62 -20.35
N ALA A 73 -2.24 4.23 -20.05
CA ALA A 73 -3.53 3.96 -20.70
C ALA A 73 -3.95 2.48 -20.67
N GLU A 74 -3.62 1.79 -19.58
CA GLU A 74 -4.02 0.42 -19.29
C GLU A 74 -5.27 0.39 -18.38
N PRO A 75 -6.01 -0.73 -18.33
CA PRO A 75 -7.11 -0.90 -17.38
C PRO A 75 -6.65 -0.72 -15.93
N ILE A 76 -7.21 0.27 -15.23
CA ILE A 76 -6.83 0.61 -13.84
C ILE A 76 -7.22 -0.45 -12.80
N LEU A 77 -8.05 -1.43 -13.18
CA LEU A 77 -8.50 -2.56 -12.35
C LEU A 77 -8.06 -3.91 -12.94
N GLY A 78 -7.00 -3.91 -13.74
CA GLY A 78 -6.41 -5.09 -14.39
C GLY A 78 -5.53 -5.93 -13.48
#